data_AF-A0A5D2BW48-F1
#
_entry.id   AF-A0A5D2BW48-F1
#
_cell.length_a   1.000
_cell.length_b   1.000
_cell.length_c   1.000
_cell.angle_alpha   90.00
_cell.angle_beta   90.00
_cell.angle_gamma   90.00
#
_symmetry.space_group_name_H-M   'P 1'
#
loop_
_entity.id
_entity.type
_entity.pdbx_description
1 polymer ?
#
loop_
_entity_poly.entity_id
_entity_poly.type
_entity_poly.pdbx_seq_one_letter_code
_entity_poly.pdbx_strand_id
1 'polypeptide(L)'
;MLSNRESARRSRIRKQKQLEDLVNEVSALQKDNSQLSEKINVATQRYAEMECANNVLRAQAMELTERLRSLNSVLHIVEEVSGYAVDIPEIPDPLMKPWQIPCPVQPIMALADMFEC
;
A
#
# COMPACT_ATOMS: atom_id res chain seq x y z
N MET A 1 -5.89 21.28 62.38
CA MET A 1 -5.46 19.94 61.90
C MET A 1 -6.44 19.27 60.93
N LEU A 2 -7.76 19.46 61.03
CA LEU A 2 -8.75 18.85 60.11
C LEU A 2 -8.57 19.23 58.63
N SER A 3 -8.17 20.46 58.32
CA SER A 3 -7.95 20.93 56.94
C SER A 3 -6.85 20.13 56.21
N ASN A 4 -5.78 19.73 56.91
CA ASN A 4 -4.70 18.93 56.32
C ASN A 4 -5.15 17.47 56.06
N ARG A 5 -5.94 16.91 56.99
CA ARG A 5 -6.54 15.58 56.79
C ARG A 5 -7.44 15.56 55.55
N GLU A 6 -8.24 16.60 55.37
CA GLU A 6 -9.14 16.71 54.23
C GLU A 6 -8.41 16.99 52.91
N SER A 7 -7.34 17.80 52.92
CA SER A 7 -6.50 18.01 51.72
C SER A 7 -5.76 16.73 51.32
N ALA A 8 -5.19 15.99 52.28
CA ALA A 8 -4.54 14.70 52.04
C ALA A 8 -5.53 13.67 51.46
N ARG A 9 -6.75 13.60 52.00
CA ARG A 9 -7.83 12.74 51.48
C ARG A 9 -8.17 13.08 50.02
N ARG A 10 -8.43 14.36 49.73
CA ARG A 10 -8.73 14.83 48.37
C ARG A 10 -7.58 14.57 47.39
N SER A 11 -6.34 14.73 47.84
CA SER A 11 -5.16 14.42 47.04
C SER A 11 -5.10 12.92 46.67
N ARG A 12 -5.34 12.02 47.65
CA ARG A 12 -5.39 10.58 47.40
C ARG A 12 -6.49 10.21 46.40
N ILE A 13 -7.69 10.75 46.56
CA ILE A 13 -8.82 10.49 45.65
C ILE A 13 -8.50 10.95 44.23
N ARG A 14 -7.91 12.15 44.06
CA ARG A 14 -7.52 12.64 42.73
C ARG A 14 -6.48 11.75 42.06
N LYS A 15 -5.44 11.33 42.80
CA LYS A 15 -4.41 10.43 42.28
C LYS A 15 -4.98 9.05 41.92
N GLN A 16 -5.91 8.54 42.74
CA GLN A 16 -6.59 7.27 42.45
C GLN A 16 -7.39 7.37 41.14
N LYS A 17 -8.17 8.44 40.96
CA LYS A 17 -8.90 8.69 39.72
C LYS A 17 -7.97 8.79 38.51
N GLN A 18 -6.88 9.55 38.62
CA GLN A 18 -5.88 9.66 37.55
C GLN A 18 -5.27 8.30 37.17
N LEU A 19 -5.01 7.44 38.16
CA LEU A 19 -4.50 6.10 37.90
C LEU A 19 -5.54 5.23 37.18
N GLU A 20 -6.81 5.29 37.60
CA GLU A 20 -7.91 4.57 36.93
C GLU A 20 -8.11 5.05 35.50
N ASP A 21 -8.10 6.36 35.27
CA ASP A 21 -8.21 6.96 33.94
C ASP A 21 -7.07 6.49 33.03
N LEU A 22 -5.82 6.47 33.53
CA LEU A 22 -4.66 6.00 32.76
C LEU A 22 -4.73 4.48 32.46
N VAL A 23 -5.20 3.67 33.40
CA VAL A 23 -5.39 2.23 33.17
C VAL A 23 -6.43 1.99 32.07
N ASN A 24 -7.53 2.75 32.09
CA ASN A 24 -8.56 2.68 31.07
C ASN A 24 -8.00 3.09 29.70
N GLU A 25 -7.23 4.18 29.62
CA GLU A 25 -6.59 4.65 28.39
C GLU A 25 -5.63 3.61 27.82
N VAL A 26 -4.75 3.03 28.65
CA VAL A 26 -3.84 1.95 28.22
C VAL A 26 -4.62 0.75 27.67
N SER A 27 -5.70 0.35 28.34
CA SER A 27 -6.53 -0.77 27.89
C SER A 27 -7.21 -0.49 26.55
N ALA A 28 -7.68 0.75 26.33
CA ALA A 28 -8.27 1.18 25.08
C ALA A 28 -7.23 1.19 23.95
N LEU A 29 -6.05 1.77 24.19
CA LEU A 29 -4.95 1.81 23.22
C LEU A 29 -4.45 0.41 22.86
N GLN A 30 -4.40 -0.53 23.82
CA GLN A 30 -4.04 -1.92 23.55
C GLN A 30 -5.07 -2.59 22.64
N LYS A 31 -6.36 -2.37 22.90
CA LYS A 31 -7.44 -2.86 22.03
C LYS A 31 -7.32 -2.28 20.63
N ASP A 32 -7.14 -0.96 20.51
CA ASP A 32 -7.05 -0.28 19.21
C ASP A 32 -5.82 -0.75 18.42
N ASN A 33 -4.67 -0.91 19.08
CA ASN A 33 -3.47 -1.48 18.46
C ASN A 33 -3.69 -2.90 17.95
N SER A 34 -4.36 -3.77 18.73
CA SER A 34 -4.66 -5.13 18.27
C SER A 34 -5.59 -5.14 17.05
N GLN A 35 -6.60 -4.26 17.02
CA GLN A 35 -7.49 -4.12 15.87
C GLN A 35 -6.77 -3.57 14.64
N LEU A 36 -5.87 -2.60 14.82
CA LEU A 36 -5.07 -2.05 13.73
C LEU A 36 -4.12 -3.10 13.15
N SER A 37 -3.46 -3.87 14.01
CA SER A 37 -2.60 -4.98 13.61
C SER A 37 -3.37 -6.00 12.75
N GLU A 38 -4.58 -6.37 13.16
CA GLU A 38 -5.42 -7.29 12.39
C GLU A 38 -5.78 -6.72 11.01
N LYS A 39 -6.16 -5.43 10.95
CA LYS A 39 -6.45 -4.75 9.68
C LYS A 39 -5.24 -4.74 8.75
N ILE A 40 -4.04 -4.49 9.30
CA ILE A 40 -2.78 -4.52 8.54
C ILE A 40 -2.51 -5.92 8.01
N ASN A 41 -2.71 -6.96 8.82
CA ASN A 41 -2.51 -8.35 8.39
C ASN A 41 -3.44 -8.71 7.22
N VAL A 42 -4.73 -8.39 7.34
CA VAL A 42 -5.71 -8.63 6.27
C VAL A 42 -5.34 -7.87 5.00
N ALA A 43 -5.00 -6.58 5.11
CA ALA A 43 -4.58 -5.78 3.97
C ALA A 43 -3.32 -6.33 3.29
N THR A 44 -2.34 -6.79 4.08
CA THR A 44 -1.10 -7.40 3.59
C THR A 44 -1.38 -8.68 2.83
N GLN A 45 -2.26 -9.55 3.34
CA GLN A 45 -2.67 -10.76 2.64
C GLN A 45 -3.35 -10.45 1.31
N ARG A 46 -4.27 -9.49 1.28
CA ARG A 46 -4.94 -9.06 0.05
C ARG A 46 -3.99 -8.46 -0.97
N TYR A 47 -3.02 -7.68 -0.51
CA TYR A 47 -1.96 -7.15 -1.38
C TYR A 47 -1.15 -8.30 -2.01
N ALA A 48 -0.73 -9.29 -1.23
CA ALA A 48 0.02 -10.44 -1.75
C ALA A 48 -0.78 -11.25 -2.79
N GLU A 49 -2.08 -11.45 -2.57
CA GLU A 49 -2.99 -12.08 -3.54
C GLU A 49 -3.06 -11.28 -4.86
N MET A 50 -3.22 -9.95 -4.76
CA MET A 50 -3.28 -9.06 -5.92
C MET A 50 -1.94 -9.01 -6.67
N GLU A 51 -0.81 -9.00 -5.95
CA GLU A 51 0.53 -9.03 -6.54
C GLU A 51 0.78 -10.34 -7.30
N CYS A 52 0.37 -11.47 -6.72
CA CYS A 52 0.43 -12.77 -7.39
C CYS A 52 -0.38 -12.78 -8.69
N ALA A 53 -1.63 -12.29 -8.65
CA ALA A 53 -2.46 -12.18 -9.84
C ALA A 53 -1.83 -11.26 -10.91
N ASN A 54 -1.22 -10.15 -10.48
CA ASN A 54 -0.51 -9.23 -11.38
C ASN A 54 0.69 -9.91 -12.04
N ASN A 55 1.47 -10.71 -11.29
CA ASN A 55 2.59 -11.45 -11.84
C ASN A 55 2.16 -12.50 -12.88
N VAL A 56 1.02 -13.18 -12.66
CA VAL A 56 0.43 -14.08 -13.65
C VAL A 56 0.06 -13.31 -14.94
N LEU A 57 -0.62 -12.17 -14.81
CA LEU A 57 -0.99 -11.35 -15.96
C LEU A 57 0.25 -10.84 -16.73
N ARG A 58 1.31 -10.44 -16.02
CA ARG A 58 2.58 -10.03 -16.64
C ARG A 58 3.23 -11.18 -17.40
N ALA A 59 3.25 -12.39 -16.83
CA ALA A 59 3.79 -13.57 -17.50
C ALA A 59 3.00 -13.90 -18.77
N GLN A 60 1.67 -13.85 -18.71
CA GLN A 60 0.81 -14.05 -19.88
C GLN A 60 1.02 -12.99 -20.97
N ALA A 61 1.14 -11.71 -20.58
CA ALA A 61 1.42 -10.63 -21.51
C ALA A 61 2.78 -10.82 -22.20
N MET A 62 3.80 -11.24 -21.46
CA MET A 62 5.13 -11.54 -22.00
C MET A 62 5.10 -12.71 -22.97
N GLU A 63 4.39 -13.80 -22.62
CA GLU A 63 4.23 -14.97 -23.50
C GLU A 63 3.52 -14.60 -24.81
N LEU A 64 2.41 -13.85 -24.75
CA LEU A 64 1.68 -13.41 -25.93
C LEU A 64 2.52 -12.49 -26.81
N THR A 65 3.29 -11.59 -26.20
CA THR A 65 4.22 -10.69 -26.90
C THR A 65 5.29 -11.46 -27.64
N GLU A 66 5.87 -12.49 -27.00
CA GLU A 66 6.89 -13.32 -27.64
C GLU A 66 6.31 -14.14 -28.79
N ARG A 67 5.10 -14.69 -28.63
CA ARG A 67 4.39 -15.38 -29.72
C ARG A 67 4.13 -14.46 -30.90
N LEU A 68 3.68 -13.22 -30.65
CA LEU A 68 3.47 -12.23 -31.70
C LEU A 68 4.79 -11.84 -32.39
N ARG A 69 5.88 -11.67 -31.64
CA ARG A 69 7.21 -11.40 -32.21
C ARG A 69 7.70 -12.55 -33.08
N SER A 70 7.49 -13.79 -32.65
CA SER A 70 7.80 -14.98 -33.44
C SER A 70 6.99 -15.01 -34.75
N LEU A 71 5.70 -14.70 -34.72
CA LEU A 71 4.87 -14.60 -35.93
C LEU A 71 5.34 -13.47 -36.85
N ASN A 72 5.67 -12.30 -36.32
CA ASN A 72 6.24 -11.20 -37.09
C ASN A 72 7.56 -11.60 -37.75
N SER A 73 8.42 -12.35 -37.06
CA SER A 73 9.66 -12.88 -37.65
C SER A 73 9.39 -13.83 -38.81
N VAL A 74 8.35 -14.67 -38.73
CA VAL A 74 7.94 -15.55 -39.85
C VAL A 74 7.40 -14.73 -41.01
N LEU A 75 6.62 -13.68 -40.74
CA LEU A 75 6.11 -12.79 -41.79
C LEU A 75 7.25 -12.08 -42.54
N HIS A 76 8.30 -11.63 -41.85
CA HIS A 76 9.48 -11.06 -42.50
C HIS A 76 10.17 -12.06 -43.43
N ILE A 77 10.30 -13.33 -43.03
CA ILE A 77 10.87 -14.37 -43.90
C ILE A 77 9.98 -14.57 -45.15
N VAL A 78 8.66 -14.56 -45.00
CA VAL A 78 7.72 -14.71 -46.13
C VAL A 78 7.80 -13.50 -47.06
N GLU A 79 7.88 -12.29 -46.53
CA GLU A 79 8.08 -11.05 -47.31
C GLU A 79 9.37 -11.12 -48.13
N GLU A 80 10.49 -11.53 -47.52
CA GLU A 80 11.77 -11.70 -48.22
C GLU A 80 11.72 -12.74 -49.35
N VAL A 81 11.03 -13.86 -49.15
CA VAL A 81 10.94 -14.95 -50.13
C VAL A 81 9.94 -14.64 -51.25
N SER A 82 8.81 -14.03 -50.91
CA SER A 82 7.72 -13.75 -51.87
C SER A 82 7.91 -12.43 -52.64
N GLY A 83 8.74 -11.52 -52.13
CA GLY A 83 8.93 -10.18 -52.67
C GLY A 83 7.70 -9.27 -52.52
N TYR A 84 6.70 -9.69 -51.75
CA TYR A 84 5.49 -8.91 -51.48
C TYR A 84 5.61 -8.23 -50.12
N ALA A 85 5.49 -6.91 -50.10
CA ALA A 85 5.59 -6.13 -48.87
C ALA A 85 4.45 -6.47 -47.90
N VAL A 86 4.78 -6.82 -46.66
CA VAL A 86 3.83 -7.13 -45.60
C VAL A 86 3.92 -6.05 -44.53
N ASP A 87 2.80 -5.40 -44.21
CA ASP A 87 2.74 -4.41 -43.13
C ASP A 87 2.77 -5.11 -41.77
N ILE A 88 3.96 -5.23 -41.18
CA ILE A 88 4.20 -5.95 -39.92
C ILE A 88 4.24 -4.93 -38.77
N PRO A 89 3.29 -4.99 -37.80
CA PRO A 89 3.24 -4.04 -36.70
C PRO A 89 4.45 -4.17 -35.75
N GLU A 90 5.07 -3.06 -35.36
CA GLU A 90 6.02 -3.03 -34.25
C GLU A 90 5.30 -3.32 -32.93
N ILE A 91 5.81 -4.29 -32.17
CA ILE A 91 5.26 -4.65 -30.87
C ILE A 91 6.06 -3.91 -29.79
N PRO A 92 5.46 -2.95 -29.06
CA PRO A 92 6.12 -2.29 -27.94
C PRO A 92 6.48 -3.28 -26.84
N ASP A 93 7.60 -3.08 -26.15
CA ASP A 93 7.96 -3.93 -25.01
C ASP A 93 6.93 -3.76 -23.86
N PRO A 94 6.24 -4.82 -23.44
CA PRO A 94 5.23 -4.78 -22.37
C PRO A 94 5.77 -4.25 -21.03
N LEU A 95 7.08 -4.31 -20.83
CA LEU A 95 7.75 -3.87 -19.61
C LEU A 95 8.13 -2.39 -19.64
N MET A 96 7.90 -1.69 -20.77
CA MET A 96 8.51 -0.38 -20.98
C MET A 96 8.04 0.71 -20.03
N LYS A 97 6.93 0.59 -19.28
CA LYS A 97 6.57 1.42 -18.09
C LYS A 97 5.22 1.01 -17.44
N PRO A 98 5.17 0.01 -16.55
CA PRO A 98 3.91 -0.37 -15.90
C PRO A 98 3.38 0.67 -14.90
N TRP A 99 4.24 1.57 -14.40
CA TRP A 99 3.93 2.49 -13.30
C TRP A 99 4.48 3.91 -13.50
N GLN A 100 4.54 4.42 -14.74
CA GLN A 100 4.69 5.87 -14.91
C GLN A 100 3.39 6.56 -14.53
N ILE A 101 3.17 6.78 -13.23
CA ILE A 101 2.12 7.65 -12.72
C ILE A 101 2.52 9.07 -13.10
N PRO A 102 1.79 9.78 -13.98
CA PRO A 102 2.09 11.16 -14.36
C PRO A 102 1.66 12.15 -13.26
N CYS A 103 1.88 11.82 -11.99
CA CYS A 103 1.60 12.70 -10.87
C CYS A 103 2.92 13.08 -10.20
N PRO A 104 3.27 14.38 -10.10
CA PRO A 104 4.33 14.78 -9.21
C PRO A 104 3.95 14.33 -7.80
N VAL A 105 4.81 13.53 -7.17
CA VAL A 105 4.68 13.20 -5.74
C VAL A 105 4.83 14.53 -5.01
N GLN A 106 3.71 15.17 -4.71
CA GLN A 106 3.71 16.30 -3.79
C GLN A 106 4.16 15.75 -2.44
N PRO A 107 5.18 16.34 -1.80
CA PRO A 107 5.55 15.95 -0.45
C PRO A 107 4.31 16.04 0.44
N ILE A 108 4.04 14.98 1.20
CA ILE A 108 3.03 15.04 2.27
C ILE A 108 3.55 16.06 3.27
N MET A 109 3.07 17.30 3.19
CA MET A 109 3.25 18.27 4.27
C MET A 109 2.51 17.73 5.48
N ALA A 110 3.25 17.30 6.50
CA ALA A 110 2.68 17.13 7.82
C ALA A 110 2.14 18.49 8.26
N LEU A 111 0.81 18.58 8.44
CA LEU A 111 0.14 19.75 8.97
C LEU A 111 0.61 19.93 10.43
N ALA A 112 1.49 20.89 10.67
CA ALA A 112 2.10 21.14 11.97
C ALA A 112 1.16 21.84 12.98
N ASP A 113 -0.05 22.22 12.56
CA ASP A 113 -0.91 23.12 13.35
C ASP A 113 -2.09 22.40 14.02
N MET A 114 -1.84 21.31 14.76
CA MET A 114 -2.86 20.74 15.67
C MET A 114 -2.50 20.84 17.16
N PHE A 115 -1.47 21.61 17.52
CA PHE A 115 -1.17 21.93 18.92
C PHE A 115 -0.98 23.43 19.13
N GLU A 116 -2.04 24.21 18.91
CA GLU A 116 -2.19 25.49 19.61
C GLU A 116 -3.61 25.61 20.20
N CYS A 117 -3.61 26.01 21.49
CA CYS A 117 -4.70 26.17 22.46
C CYS A 117 -5.13 24.93 23.26
#